data_AF-A0A353NJR7-F1
#
_entry.id   AF-A0A353NJR7-F1
#
_cell.length_a   1.000
_cell.length_b   1.000
_cell.length_c   1.000
_cell.angle_alpha   90.00
_cell.angle_beta   90.00
_cell.angle_gamma   90.00
#
_symmetry.space_group_name_H-M   'P 1'
#
loop_
_entity.id
_entity.type
_entity.pdbx_description
1 polymer ?
#
loop_
_entity_poly.entity_id
_entity_poly.type
_entity_poly.pdbx_seq_one_letter_code
_entity_poly.pdbx_strand_id
1 'polypeptide(L)' 'RINDLIENGKLFSDLGIPALNPLEDRVMLCGSPEMLASLKHILEQRDFEEGNTTKPGDFVIERAFVEK' A
#
# COMPACT_ATOMS: atom_id res chain seq x y z
N ARG A 1 13.62 -3.96 1.63
CA ARG A 1 12.38 -4.34 0.90
C ARG A 1 11.48 -3.10 0.82
N ILE A 2 10.42 -3.10 0.00
CA ILE A 2 9.59 -1.89 -0.23
C ILE A 2 8.89 -1.39 1.05
N ASN A 3 8.47 -2.32 1.93
CA ASN A 3 7.94 -2.01 3.25
C ASN A 3 8.92 -1.15 4.07
N ASP A 4 10.20 -1.54 4.13
CA ASP A 4 11.21 -0.81 4.91
C ASP A 4 11.39 0.61 4.37
N LEU A 5 11.35 0.78 3.04
CA LEU A 5 11.50 2.09 2.39
C LEU A 5 10.32 3.03 2.67
N ILE A 6 9.11 2.48 2.85
CA ILE A 6 7.92 3.24 3.22
C ILE A 6 7.96 3.61 4.71
N GLU A 7 8.35 2.67 5.57
CA GLU A 7 8.40 2.85 7.02
C GLU A 7 9.49 3.85 7.45
N ASN A 8 10.68 3.76 6.87
CA ASN A 8 11.78 4.69 7.18
C ASN A 8 11.72 6.00 6.37
N GLY A 9 10.69 6.18 5.53
CA GLY A 9 10.47 7.39 4.73
C GLY A 9 11.43 7.58 3.54
N LYS A 10 12.36 6.64 3.31
CA LYS A 10 13.34 6.73 2.22
C LYS A 10 12.67 6.79 0.85
N LEU A 11 11.55 6.08 0.65
CA LEU A 11 10.80 6.12 -0.61
C LEU A 11 10.40 7.55 -0.97
N PHE A 12 9.81 8.26 -0.02
CA PHE A 12 9.31 9.63 -0.23
C PHE A 12 10.46 10.62 -0.40
N SER A 13 11.52 10.46 0.41
CA SER A 13 12.73 11.29 0.31
C SER A 13 13.44 11.12 -1.03
N ASP A 14 13.58 9.89 -1.53
CA ASP A 14 14.26 9.62 -2.80
C ASP A 14 13.48 10.17 -3.99
N LEU A 15 12.15 10.17 -3.89
CA LEU A 15 11.24 10.70 -4.92
C LEU A 15 10.98 12.21 -4.79
N GLY A 16 11.39 12.84 -3.68
CA GLY A 16 11.16 14.26 -3.43
C GLY A 16 9.68 14.62 -3.23
N ILE A 17 8.87 13.68 -2.75
CA ILE A 17 7.42 13.86 -2.51
C ILE A 17 7.10 13.76 -1.01
N PRO A 18 5.96 14.30 -0.56
CA PRO A 18 5.47 14.09 0.80
C PRO A 18 5.22 12.61 1.12
N ALA A 19 5.12 12.29 2.41
CA ALA A 19 4.66 10.98 2.85
C ALA A 19 3.18 10.78 2.48
N LEU A 20 2.78 9.51 2.33
CA LEU A 20 1.40 9.12 2.01
C LEU A 20 0.37 9.76 2.96
N ASN A 21 -0.66 10.37 2.37
CA ASN A 21 -1.78 11.02 3.02
C ASN A 21 -3.10 10.36 2.55
N PRO A 22 -3.88 9.72 3.43
CA PRO A 22 -5.13 9.05 3.04
C PRO A 22 -6.19 9.99 2.44
N LEU A 23 -6.10 11.30 2.73
CA LEU A 23 -7.04 12.29 2.16
C LEU A 23 -6.79 12.57 0.67
N GLU A 24 -5.57 12.36 0.19
CA GLU A 24 -5.15 12.80 -1.15
C GLU A 24 -4.63 11.65 -2.02
N ASP A 25 -4.04 10.63 -1.41
CA ASP A 25 -3.37 9.54 -2.11
C ASP A 25 -4.26 8.31 -2.24
N ARG A 26 -4.10 7.60 -3.37
CA ARG A 26 -4.77 6.32 -3.64
C ARG A 26 -3.75 5.30 -4.09
N VAL A 27 -3.86 4.06 -3.58
CA VAL A 27 -2.83 3.03 -3.77
C VAL A 27 -3.41 1.77 -4.40
N MET A 28 -2.77 1.25 -5.45
CA MET A 28 -3.08 -0.07 -6.01
C MET A 28 -1.89 -1.01 -5.78
N LEU A 29 -2.12 -2.12 -5.08
CA LEU A 29 -1.10 -3.09 -4.74
C LEU A 29 -1.27 -4.35 -5.59
N CYS A 30 -0.25 -4.72 -6.36
CA CYS A 30 -0.20 -5.98 -7.11
C CYS A 30 1.13 -6.69 -6.82
N GLY A 31 1.08 -7.91 -6.28
CA GLY A 31 2.30 -8.61 -5.86
C GLY A 31 2.10 -10.00 -5.26
N SER A 32 3.13 -10.48 -4.56
CA SER A 32 3.09 -11.78 -3.85
C SER A 32 2.20 -11.71 -2.60
N PRO A 33 1.63 -12.84 -2.13
CA PRO A 33 0.80 -12.86 -0.93
C PRO A 33 1.48 -12.26 0.31
N GLU A 34 2.78 -12.54 0.52
CA GLU A 34 3.57 -11.98 1.62
C GLU A 34 3.69 -10.46 1.50
N MET A 35 4.04 -9.94 0.31
CA MET A 35 4.18 -8.51 0.07
C MET A 35 2.86 -7.77 0.30
N LEU A 36 1.75 -8.33 -0.20
CA LEU A 36 0.43 -7.74 -0.06
C LEU A 36 -0.01 -7.68 1.40
N ALA A 37 0.23 -8.75 2.17
CA ALA A 37 -0.10 -8.77 3.59
C ALA A 37 0.69 -7.71 4.39
N SER A 38 2.00 -7.58 4.14
CA SER A 38 2.82 -6.57 4.81
C SER A 38 2.43 -5.14 4.44
N LEU A 39 2.23 -4.85 3.15
CA LEU A 39 1.88 -3.50 2.70
C LEU A 39 0.46 -3.09 3.10
N LYS A 40 -0.49 -4.03 3.09
CA LYS A 40 -1.83 -3.81 3.63
C LYS A 40 -1.77 -3.31 5.08
N HIS A 41 -1.00 -4.00 5.92
CA HIS A 41 -0.86 -3.62 7.33
C HIS A 41 -0.31 -2.20 7.51
N ILE A 42 0.69 -1.83 6.70
CA ILE A 42 1.29 -0.48 6.74
C ILE A 42 0.27 0.60 6.32
N LEU A 43 -0.55 0.33 5.30
CA LEU A 43 -1.58 1.27 4.84
C LEU A 43 -2.70 1.42 5.88
N GLU A 44 -3.18 0.32 6.46
CA GLU A 44 -4.20 0.35 7.52
C GLU A 44 -3.71 1.10 8.77
N GLN A 45 -2.43 0.96 9.15
CA GLN A 45 -1.82 1.73 10.24
C GLN A 45 -1.73 3.24 9.96
N ARG A 46 -1.84 3.65 8.69
CA ARG A 46 -1.84 5.04 8.24
C ARG A 46 -3.25 5.54 7.90
N ASP A 47 -4.28 4.88 8.42
CA ASP A 47 -5.69 5.22 8.27
C ASP A 47 -6.22 5.14 6.82
N PHE A 48 -5.57 4.37 5.94
CA PHE A 48 -6.12 4.07 4.62
C PHE A 48 -7.19 2.97 4.72
N GLU A 49 -8.33 3.16 4.05
CA GLU A 49 -9.38 2.13 3.98
C GLU A 49 -9.26 1.25 2.73
N GLU A 50 -9.39 -0.07 2.88
CA GLU A 50 -9.44 -0.98 1.73
C GLU A 50 -10.77 -0.83 0.97
N GLY A 51 -10.66 -0.58 -0.34
CA GLY A 51 -11.77 -0.59 -1.27
C GLY A 51 -12.05 -1.98 -1.83
N ASN A 52 -13.28 -2.18 -2.27
CA ASN A 52 -13.70 -3.39 -2.98
C ASN A 52 -14.69 -3.02 -4.11
N THR A 53 -15.24 -4.04 -4.79
CA THR A 53 -16.14 -3.85 -5.94
C THR A 53 -17.39 -3.04 -5.64
N THR A 54 -17.86 -3.01 -4.39
CA THR A 54 -19.12 -2.34 -3.99
C THR A 54 -18.90 -1.11 -3.11
N LYS A 55 -17.78 -1.03 -2.38
CA LYS A 55 -17.40 0.10 -1.53
C LYS A 55 -16.08 0.70 -2.04
N PRO A 56 -16.07 1.96 -2.54
CA PRO A 56 -14.83 2.68 -2.80
C PRO A 56 -13.99 2.80 -1.53
N GLY A 57 -12.67 2.75 -1.69
CA GLY A 57 -11.70 2.93 -0.61
C GLY A 57 -10.44 3.61 -1.11
N ASP A 58 -9.45 3.73 -0.23
CA ASP A 58 -8.21 4.44 -0.49
C ASP A 58 -7.16 3.55 -1.14
N PHE A 59 -7.24 2.23 -0.94
CA PHE A 59 -6.39 1.28 -1.65
C PHE A 59 -7.12 0.00 -2.07
N VAL A 60 -6.57 -0.69 -3.06
CA VAL A 60 -7.05 -2.00 -3.53
C VAL A 60 -5.89 -2.97 -3.68
N ILE A 61 -6.17 -4.26 -3.51
CA ILE A 61 -5.18 -5.34 -3.60
C ILE A 61 -5.54 -6.33 -4.71
N GLU A 62 -4.54 -6.71 -5.48
CA GLU A 62 -4.60 -7.80 -6.45
C GLU A 62 -3.43 -8.77 -6.24
N ARG A 63 -3.72 -10.08 -6.23
CA ARG A 63 -2.66 -11.10 -6.18
C ARG A 63 -2.06 -11.27 -7.57
N ALA A 64 -0.77 -10.94 -7.72
CA ALA A 64 -0.07 -11.09 -9.00
C ALA A 64 0.08 -12.56 -9.40
N PHE A 65 0.21 -13.44 -8.40
CA PHE A 65 0.30 -14.88 -8.57
C PHE A 65 -0.11 -15.59 -7.26
N VAL A 66 -0.35 -16.89 -7.36
CA VAL A 66 -0.58 -17.78 -6.22
C VAL A 66 0.51 -18.85 -6.21
N GLU A 67 0.97 -19.25 -5.02
CA GLU A 67 1.84 -20.42 -4.88
C GLU A 67 1.06 -21.68 -5.30
N LYS A 68 1.80 -22.65 -5.85
CA LYS A 68 1.23 -23.93 -6.30
C LYS A 68 0.92 -24.85 -5.13
#